data_AF-G7Q8A1-F1
#
_entry.id   AF-G7Q8A1-F1
#
_cell.length_a   1.000
_cell.length_b   1.000
_cell.length_c   1.000
_cell.angle_alpha   90.00
_cell.angle_beta   90.00
_cell.angle_gamma   90.00
#
_symmetry.space_group_name_H-M   'P 1'
#
loop_
_entity.id
_entity.type
_entity.pdbx_description
1 polymer ?
#
loop_
_entity_poly.entity_id
_entity_poly.type
_entity_poly.pdbx_seq_one_letter_code
_entity_poly.pdbx_strand_id
1 'polypeptide(L)'
;MKRLFTRDNAIRLLLIVALGGTVWKGFLKTPEAASHLRPKAFYDDLVNDGENTAIMKERHRDVLEATDKAVRVRLDELRAGVYVPGAGSLVSEESLVRAIRKDVATRARAVDDEVRAWEKLERARRLEASGWRMPLGCSPVAAAPASGQAAPGGEGGQ
;
A
#
# COMPACT_ATOMS: atom_id res chain seq x y z
N MET A 1 -44.99 -42.19 -16.04
CA MET A 1 -43.65 -41.60 -15.80
C MET A 1 -43.61 -40.22 -16.46
N LYS A 2 -43.58 -39.14 -15.68
CA LYS A 2 -43.56 -37.76 -16.23
C LYS A 2 -42.24 -37.56 -16.99
N ARG A 3 -42.30 -37.22 -18.28
CA ARG A 3 -41.11 -36.90 -19.09
C ARG A 3 -40.45 -35.64 -18.50
N LEU A 4 -39.49 -35.84 -17.60
CA LEU A 4 -38.75 -34.78 -16.89
C LEU A 4 -37.80 -33.99 -17.83
N PHE A 5 -37.52 -34.53 -19.01
CA PHE A 5 -36.70 -33.90 -20.05
C PHE A 5 -37.56 -33.22 -21.10
N THR A 6 -37.93 -31.97 -20.84
CA THR A 6 -38.38 -31.03 -21.87
C THR A 6 -37.22 -30.08 -22.23
N ARG A 7 -37.24 -29.53 -23.44
CA ARG A 7 -36.23 -28.55 -23.91
C ARG A 7 -36.09 -27.39 -22.93
N ASP A 8 -37.19 -26.91 -22.37
CA ASP A 8 -37.20 -25.80 -21.41
C ASP A 8 -36.52 -26.16 -20.09
N ASN A 9 -36.70 -27.39 -19.59
CA ASN A 9 -36.00 -27.86 -18.40
C ASN A 9 -34.49 -27.99 -18.64
N ALA A 10 -34.08 -28.41 -19.84
CA ALA A 10 -32.67 -28.45 -20.22
C ALA A 10 -32.05 -27.05 -20.29
N ILE A 11 -32.76 -26.08 -20.89
CA ILE A 11 -32.30 -24.68 -20.94
C ILE A 11 -32.18 -24.08 -19.53
N ARG A 12 -33.18 -24.30 -18.67
CA ARG A 12 -33.12 -23.84 -17.27
C ARG A 12 -31.95 -24.45 -16.50
N LEU A 13 -31.69 -25.75 -16.69
CA LEU A 13 -30.55 -26.41 -16.08
C LEU A 13 -29.23 -25.81 -16.54
N LEU A 14 -29.07 -25.57 -17.86
CA LEU A 14 -27.87 -24.93 -18.41
C LEU A 14 -27.69 -23.51 -17.88
N LEU A 15 -28.76 -22.73 -17.73
CA LEU A 15 -28.71 -21.40 -17.13
C LEU A 15 -28.29 -21.46 -15.65
N ILE A 16 -28.81 -22.42 -14.88
CA ILE A 16 -28.40 -22.62 -13.48
C ILE A 16 -26.92 -23.01 -13.40
N VAL A 17 -26.44 -23.89 -14.29
CA VAL A 17 -25.03 -24.27 -14.35
C VAL A 17 -24.16 -23.06 -14.71
N ALA A 18 -24.58 -22.24 -15.66
CA ALA A 18 -23.86 -21.03 -16.04
C ALA A 18 -23.80 -20.03 -14.87
N LEU A 19 -24.92 -19.80 -14.16
CA LEU A 19 -25.00 -18.96 -12.97
C LEU A 19 -24.15 -19.52 -11.81
N GLY A 20 -24.19 -20.83 -11.58
CA GLY A 20 -23.34 -21.49 -10.60
C GLY A 20 -21.86 -21.33 -10.94
N GLY A 21 -21.50 -21.47 -12.21
CA GLY A 21 -20.14 -21.26 -12.70
C GLY A 21 -19.65 -19.82 -12.53
N THR A 22 -20.49 -18.82 -12.75
CA THR A 22 -20.11 -17.41 -12.52
C THR A 22 -19.93 -17.10 -11.04
N VAL A 23 -20.84 -17.57 -10.18
CA VAL A 23 -20.73 -17.42 -8.71
C VAL A 23 -19.46 -18.10 -8.20
N TRP A 24 -19.20 -19.35 -8.62
CA TRP A 24 -18.01 -20.09 -8.24
C TRP A 24 -16.72 -19.40 -8.68
N LYS A 25 -16.67 -18.91 -9.93
CA LYS A 25 -15.51 -18.18 -10.45
C LYS A 25 -15.30 -16.85 -9.70
N GLY A 26 -16.37 -16.18 -9.30
CA GLY A 26 -16.31 -15.00 -8.45
C GLY A 26 -15.75 -15.33 -7.07
N PHE A 27 -16.27 -16.39 -6.44
CA PHE A 27 -15.82 -16.86 -5.13
C PHE A 27 -14.32 -17.20 -5.14
N LEU A 28 -13.82 -17.93 -6.14
CA LEU A 28 -12.39 -18.29 -6.25
C LEU A 28 -11.43 -17.09 -6.33
N LYS A 29 -11.93 -15.89 -6.65
CA LYS A 29 -11.12 -14.66 -6.67
C LYS A 29 -11.11 -13.93 -5.33
N THR A 30 -11.94 -14.35 -4.38
CA THR A 30 -11.95 -13.75 -3.04
C THR A 30 -10.70 -14.18 -2.25
N PRO A 31 -10.14 -13.29 -1.40
CA PRO A 31 -8.99 -13.64 -0.56
C PRO A 31 -9.31 -14.77 0.41
N GLU A 32 -10.57 -14.89 0.85
CA GLU A 32 -11.08 -16.02 1.61
C GLU A 32 -10.87 -17.33 0.83
N ALA A 33 -11.46 -17.46 -0.35
CA ALA A 33 -11.33 -18.69 -1.14
C ALA A 33 -9.88 -18.95 -1.57
N ALA A 34 -9.12 -17.90 -1.92
CA ALA A 34 -7.73 -18.02 -2.33
C ALA A 34 -6.85 -18.57 -1.20
N SER A 35 -6.99 -18.02 0.02
CA SER A 35 -6.22 -18.47 1.17
C SER A 35 -6.54 -19.92 1.56
N HIS A 36 -7.80 -20.37 1.42
CA HIS A 36 -8.21 -21.75 1.76
C HIS A 36 -7.93 -22.77 0.65
N LEU A 37 -8.24 -22.48 -0.61
CA LEU A 37 -8.20 -23.45 -1.70
C LEU A 37 -6.86 -23.47 -2.45
N ARG A 38 -6.15 -22.34 -2.50
CA ARG A 38 -4.86 -22.21 -3.20
C ARG A 38 -3.83 -21.47 -2.34
N PRO A 39 -3.53 -21.98 -1.13
CA PRO A 39 -2.77 -21.26 -0.14
C PRO A 39 -1.36 -20.87 -0.59
N LYS A 40 -0.67 -21.76 -1.31
CA LYS A 40 0.67 -21.49 -1.84
C LYS A 40 0.64 -20.28 -2.78
N ALA A 41 -0.22 -20.30 -3.81
CA ALA A 41 -0.33 -19.20 -4.76
C ALA A 41 -0.73 -17.88 -4.07
N PHE A 42 -1.65 -17.95 -3.10
CA PHE A 42 -2.05 -16.78 -2.31
C PHE A 42 -0.88 -16.13 -1.57
N TYR A 43 -0.03 -16.92 -0.91
CA TYR A 43 1.13 -16.36 -0.21
C TYR A 43 2.26 -15.94 -1.13
N ASP A 44 2.53 -16.72 -2.19
CA ASP A 44 3.52 -16.35 -3.21
C ASP A 44 3.18 -14.94 -3.76
N ASP A 45 1.92 -14.68 -4.08
CA ASP A 45 1.45 -13.37 -4.54
C ASP A 45 1.58 -12.28 -3.45
N LEU A 46 1.21 -12.60 -2.20
CA LEU A 46 1.27 -11.66 -1.07
C LEU A 46 2.70 -11.26 -0.71
N VAL A 47 3.63 -12.22 -0.69
CA VAL A 47 5.05 -12.00 -0.41
C VAL A 47 5.67 -11.21 -1.56
N ASN A 48 5.40 -11.59 -2.80
CA ASN A 48 5.90 -10.88 -3.99
C ASN A 48 5.42 -9.41 -4.03
N ASP A 49 4.14 -9.13 -3.70
CA ASP A 49 3.65 -7.76 -3.57
C ASP A 49 4.40 -6.98 -2.46
N GLY A 50 4.66 -7.64 -1.33
CA GLY A 50 5.44 -7.10 -0.22
C GLY A 50 6.87 -6.76 -0.63
N GLU A 51 7.57 -7.67 -1.30
CA GLU A 51 8.95 -7.48 -1.78
C GLU A 51 9.04 -6.36 -2.80
N ASN A 52 8.13 -6.34 -3.78
CA ASN A 52 8.08 -5.27 -4.77
C ASN A 52 7.81 -3.91 -4.12
N THR A 53 6.91 -3.86 -3.13
CA THR A 53 6.62 -2.62 -2.39
C THR A 53 7.85 -2.13 -1.61
N ALA A 54 8.55 -3.03 -0.90
CA ALA A 54 9.74 -2.69 -0.12
C ALA A 54 10.86 -2.13 -1.02
N ILE A 55 11.18 -2.84 -2.11
CA ILE A 55 12.20 -2.42 -3.07
C ILE A 55 11.83 -1.09 -3.73
N MET A 56 10.55 -0.88 -4.08
CA MET A 56 10.11 0.37 -4.68
C MET A 56 10.28 1.55 -3.71
N LYS A 57 9.99 1.36 -2.41
CA LYS A 57 10.12 2.41 -1.40
C LYS A 57 11.59 2.73 -1.08
N GLU A 58 12.43 1.72 -1.00
CA GLU A 58 13.88 1.89 -0.89
C GLU A 58 14.43 2.72 -2.07
N ARG A 59 14.10 2.35 -3.31
CA ARG A 59 14.51 3.12 -4.50
C ARG A 59 14.00 4.55 -4.49
N HIS A 60 12.79 4.77 -3.98
CA HIS A 60 12.23 6.12 -3.87
C HIS A 60 13.04 6.98 -2.90
N ARG A 61 13.46 6.43 -1.76
CA ARG A 61 14.35 7.10 -0.81
C ARG A 61 15.68 7.46 -1.48
N ASP A 62 16.29 6.52 -2.20
CA ASP A 62 17.59 6.73 -2.83
C ASP A 62 17.55 7.84 -3.90
N VAL A 63 16.48 7.88 -4.70
CA VAL A 63 16.27 8.95 -5.69
C VAL A 63 16.09 10.31 -5.01
N LEU A 64 15.37 10.37 -3.89
CA LEU A 64 15.21 11.61 -3.13
C LEU A 64 16.55 12.08 -2.54
N GLU A 65 17.38 11.18 -2.03
CA GLU A 65 18.71 11.52 -1.52
C GLU A 65 19.63 12.06 -2.63
N ALA A 66 19.62 11.42 -3.80
CA ALA A 66 20.36 11.90 -4.96
C ALA A 66 19.87 13.30 -5.41
N THR A 67 18.56 13.52 -5.39
CA THR A 67 17.94 14.79 -5.78
C THR A 67 18.30 15.91 -4.79
N ASP A 68 18.18 15.67 -3.48
CA ASP A 68 18.57 16.64 -2.44
C ASP A 68 20.04 17.05 -2.59
N LYS A 69 20.93 16.08 -2.83
CA LYS A 69 22.34 16.37 -3.11
C LYS A 69 22.52 17.26 -4.34
N ALA A 70 21.84 16.95 -5.44
CA ALA A 70 21.93 17.73 -6.66
C ALA A 70 21.43 19.17 -6.48
N VAL A 71 20.35 19.37 -5.73
CA VAL A 71 19.79 20.70 -5.43
C VAL A 71 20.76 21.51 -4.55
N ARG A 72 21.38 20.88 -3.54
CA ARG A 72 22.38 21.53 -2.69
C ARG A 72 23.63 21.95 -3.48
N VAL A 73 24.17 21.06 -4.30
CA VAL A 73 25.31 21.40 -5.18
C VAL A 73 24.93 22.56 -6.11
N ARG A 74 23.73 22.55 -6.68
CA ARG A 74 23.27 23.66 -7.54
C ARG A 74 23.18 24.99 -6.79
N LEU A 75 22.74 24.97 -5.54
CA LEU A 75 22.71 26.16 -4.68
C LEU A 75 24.12 26.69 -4.40
N ASP A 76 25.06 25.80 -4.13
CA ASP A 76 26.46 26.18 -3.88
C ASP A 76 27.12 26.74 -5.16
N GLU A 77 26.87 26.14 -6.32
CA GLU A 77 27.33 26.66 -7.62
C GLU A 77 26.75 28.04 -7.94
N LEU A 78 25.46 28.26 -7.63
CA LEU A 78 24.80 29.55 -7.80
C LEU A 78 25.45 30.62 -6.92
N ARG A 79 25.70 30.31 -5.64
CA ARG A 79 26.32 31.22 -4.67
C ARG A 79 27.78 31.52 -5.00
N ALA A 80 28.51 30.54 -5.54
CA ALA A 80 29.88 30.70 -6.00
C ALA A 80 29.99 31.46 -7.33
N GLY A 81 28.87 31.78 -8.00
CA GLY A 81 28.86 32.43 -9.30
C GLY A 81 29.32 31.52 -10.46
N VAL A 82 29.48 30.22 -10.23
CA VAL A 82 29.83 29.22 -11.24
C VAL A 82 28.64 28.91 -12.13
N TYR A 83 27.44 28.88 -11.54
CA TYR A 83 26.18 28.72 -12.25
C TYR A 83 25.43 30.05 -12.32
N VAL A 84 25.14 30.51 -13.53
CA VAL A 84 24.31 31.69 -13.77
C VAL A 84 23.02 31.23 -14.47
N PRO A 85 21.85 31.38 -13.83
CA PRO A 85 20.57 31.03 -14.45
C PRO A 85 20.35 31.83 -15.74
N GLY A 86 19.88 31.17 -16.80
CA GLY A 86 19.54 31.85 -18.05
C GLY A 86 18.37 32.83 -17.88
N ALA A 87 18.22 33.74 -18.85
CA ALA A 87 17.09 34.67 -18.87
C ALA A 87 15.76 33.90 -18.90
N GLY A 88 14.84 34.24 -17.99
CA GLY A 88 13.55 33.55 -17.83
C GLY A 88 13.60 32.28 -16.97
N SER A 89 14.73 31.93 -16.37
CA SER A 89 14.84 30.80 -15.45
C SER A 89 13.97 31.02 -14.20
N LEU A 90 13.21 29.99 -13.81
CA LEU A 90 12.51 29.94 -12.53
C LEU A 90 13.44 29.55 -11.36
N VAL A 91 14.69 29.19 -11.67
CA VAL A 91 15.69 28.78 -10.69
C VAL A 91 16.32 30.04 -10.08
N SER A 92 15.95 30.33 -8.84
CA SER A 92 16.55 31.35 -7.98
C SER A 92 17.12 30.71 -6.70
N GLU A 93 17.97 31.44 -5.97
CA GLU A 93 18.49 30.98 -4.68
C GLU A 93 17.34 30.62 -3.73
N GLU A 94 16.31 31.47 -3.65
CA GLU A 94 15.14 31.22 -2.80
C GLU A 94 14.39 29.94 -3.19
N SER A 95 14.24 29.68 -4.51
CA SER A 95 13.59 28.46 -4.99
C SER A 95 14.36 27.19 -4.59
N LEU A 96 15.69 27.22 -4.66
CA LEU A 96 16.55 26.09 -4.30
C LEU A 96 16.54 25.86 -2.78
N VAL A 97 16.63 26.93 -1.98
CA VAL A 97 16.50 26.84 -0.51
C VAL A 97 15.14 26.25 -0.11
N ARG A 98 14.07 26.65 -0.79
CA ARG A 98 12.73 26.12 -0.56
C ARG A 98 12.63 24.64 -0.95
N ALA A 99 13.25 24.25 -2.08
CA ALA A 99 13.31 22.86 -2.52
C ALA A 99 14.04 21.99 -1.48
N ILE A 100 15.20 22.41 -0.98
CA ILE A 100 15.95 21.67 0.07
C ILE A 100 15.08 21.47 1.32
N ARG A 101 14.38 22.52 1.79
CA ARG A 101 13.48 22.39 2.96
C ARG A 101 12.37 21.37 2.73
N LYS A 102 11.81 21.33 1.52
CA LYS A 102 10.79 20.35 1.12
C LYS A 102 11.37 18.94 1.04
N ASP A 103 12.57 18.79 0.51
CA ASP A 103 13.24 17.49 0.34
C ASP A 103 13.58 16.86 1.69
N VAL A 104 14.01 17.66 2.68
CA VAL A 104 14.22 17.19 4.06
C VAL A 104 12.94 16.57 4.63
N ALA A 105 11.80 17.25 4.51
CA ALA A 105 10.52 16.74 4.98
C ALA A 105 10.07 15.48 4.22
N THR A 106 10.34 15.43 2.90
CA THR A 106 9.98 14.29 2.05
C THR A 106 10.85 13.07 2.36
N ARG A 107 12.14 13.26 2.61
CA ARG A 107 13.08 12.20 3.01
C ARG A 107 12.68 11.55 4.32
N ALA A 108 12.32 12.35 5.33
CA ALA A 108 11.87 11.80 6.62
C ALA A 108 10.68 10.84 6.43
N ARG A 109 9.69 11.24 5.62
CA ARG A 109 8.54 10.38 5.30
C ARG A 109 8.92 9.15 4.48
N ALA A 110 9.87 9.28 3.55
CA ALA A 110 10.32 8.17 2.72
C ALA A 110 10.99 7.07 3.55
N VAL A 111 11.75 7.44 4.59
CA VAL A 111 12.34 6.49 5.56
C VAL A 111 11.23 5.74 6.30
N ASP A 112 10.22 6.45 6.82
CA ASP A 112 9.09 5.82 7.52
C ASP A 112 8.32 4.87 6.59
N ASP A 113 8.10 5.27 5.34
CA ASP A 113 7.40 4.48 4.34
C ASP A 113 8.16 3.19 3.97
N GLU A 114 9.49 3.24 3.89
CA GLU A 114 10.33 2.08 3.67
C GLU A 114 10.22 1.10 4.84
N VAL A 115 10.32 1.59 6.08
CA VAL A 115 10.15 0.76 7.29
C VAL A 115 8.79 0.05 7.27
N ARG A 116 7.71 0.79 7.01
CA ARG A 116 6.35 0.21 6.91
C ARG A 116 6.24 -0.83 5.80
N ALA A 117 6.94 -0.65 4.68
CA ALA A 117 6.95 -1.60 3.59
C ALA A 117 7.65 -2.91 3.99
N TRP A 118 8.80 -2.83 4.67
CA TRP A 118 9.48 -4.00 5.23
C TRP A 118 8.64 -4.70 6.30
N GLU A 119 7.98 -3.97 7.19
CA GLU A 119 7.06 -4.54 8.17
C GLU A 119 5.86 -5.24 7.51
N LYS A 120 5.34 -4.71 6.40
CA LYS A 120 4.29 -5.36 5.61
C LYS A 120 4.79 -6.70 5.04
N LEU A 121 5.99 -6.72 4.47
CA LEU A 121 6.61 -7.95 3.95
C LEU A 121 6.84 -8.98 5.07
N GLU A 122 7.38 -8.55 6.20
CA GLU A 122 7.61 -9.45 7.33
C GLU A 122 6.29 -10.00 7.90
N ARG A 123 5.23 -9.19 7.95
CA ARG A 123 3.88 -9.67 8.29
C ARG A 123 3.39 -10.71 7.30
N ALA A 124 3.57 -10.51 5.99
CA ALA A 124 3.20 -11.51 4.98
C ALA A 124 3.93 -12.85 5.19
N ARG A 125 5.26 -12.81 5.41
CA ARG A 125 6.08 -13.99 5.70
C ARG A 125 5.66 -14.69 7.00
N ARG A 126 5.31 -13.93 8.05
CA ARG A 126 4.76 -14.49 9.29
C ARG A 126 3.40 -15.16 9.09
N LEU A 127 2.52 -14.56 8.30
CA LEU A 127 1.23 -15.16 7.96
C LEU A 127 1.40 -16.47 7.20
N GLU A 128 2.31 -16.52 6.23
CA GLU A 128 2.68 -17.75 5.52
C GLU A 128 3.21 -18.82 6.48
N ALA A 129 4.20 -18.48 7.31
CA ALA A 129 4.80 -19.41 8.27
C ALA A 129 3.78 -19.96 9.29
N SER A 130 2.80 -19.15 9.69
CA SER A 130 1.72 -19.57 10.59
C SER A 130 0.60 -20.37 9.90
N GLY A 131 0.62 -20.47 8.56
CA GLY A 131 -0.45 -21.10 7.79
C GLY A 131 -1.79 -20.38 7.92
N TRP A 132 -1.79 -19.08 8.26
CA TRP A 132 -3.00 -18.29 8.51
C TRP A 132 -3.98 -18.30 7.33
N ARG A 133 -5.26 -18.52 7.62
CA ARG A 133 -6.32 -18.46 6.62
C ARG A 133 -7.26 -17.33 6.92
N MET A 134 -7.72 -16.63 5.87
CA MET A 134 -8.72 -15.59 6.06
C MET A 134 -10.03 -16.25 6.50
N PRO A 135 -10.67 -15.79 7.60
CA PRO A 135 -11.91 -16.37 8.06
C PRO A 135 -13.02 -16.21 7.01
N LEU A 136 -13.90 -17.21 6.91
CA LEU A 136 -15.07 -17.13 6.06
C LEU A 136 -16.11 -16.20 6.72
N GLY A 137 -16.22 -14.99 6.18
CA GLY A 137 -17.14 -13.95 6.67
C GLY A 137 -16.47 -12.90 7.56
N CYS A 138 -17.21 -11.84 7.86
CA CYS A 138 -16.74 -10.76 8.72
C CYS A 138 -16.99 -11.10 10.19
N SER A 139 -15.93 -11.26 10.98
CA SER A 139 -16.07 -11.16 12.44
C SER A 139 -16.36 -9.70 12.81
N PRO A 140 -17.27 -9.42 13.76
CA PRO A 140 -17.51 -8.05 14.20
C PRO A 140 -16.19 -7.49 14.74
N VAL A 141 -15.76 -6.36 14.19
CA VAL A 141 -14.60 -5.63 14.71
C VAL A 141 -14.94 -5.21 16.13
N ALA A 142 -14.27 -5.80 17.12
CA ALA A 142 -14.35 -5.29 18.48
C ALA A 142 -13.89 -3.83 18.44
N ALA A 143 -14.77 -2.91 18.84
CA ALA A 143 -14.45 -1.49 18.88
C ALA A 143 -13.17 -1.30 19.71
N ALA A 144 -12.18 -0.63 19.13
CA ALA A 144 -10.94 -0.32 19.85
C ALA A 144 -11.28 0.45 21.14
N PRO A 145 -10.65 0.14 22.28
CA PRO A 145 -10.85 0.92 23.48
C PRO A 145 -10.44 2.36 23.19
N ALA A 146 -11.35 3.31 23.44
CA ALA A 146 -11.10 4.73 23.26
C ALA A 146 -9.95 5.17 24.17
N SER A 147 -8.72 5.19 23.65
CA SER A 147 -7.60 5.87 24.29
C SER A 147 -7.78 7.38 24.07
N GLY A 148 -8.55 8.00 24.97
CA GLY A 148 -8.90 9.40 24.89
C GLY A 148 -9.40 9.95 26.23
N GLN A 149 -8.63 9.77 27.31
CA GLN A 149 -8.69 10.70 28.43
C GLN A 149 -7.40 11.52 28.42
N ALA A 150 -7.47 12.65 27.73
CA ALA A 150 -6.60 13.77 28.00
C ALA A 150 -6.88 14.24 29.44
N ALA A 151 -5.84 14.30 30.25
CA ALA A 151 -5.90 14.93 31.57
C ALA A 151 -6.27 16.42 31.39
N PRO A 152 -7.25 16.97 32.14
CA PRO A 152 -7.37 18.40 32.26
C PRO A 152 -6.31 18.87 33.25
N GLY A 153 -5.29 19.56 32.71
CA GLY A 153 -4.41 20.44 33.47
C GLY A 153 -5.21 21.53 34.18
N GLY A 154 -4.66 21.99 35.30
CA GLY A 154 -5.30 22.94 36.20
C GLY A 154 -5.56 24.32 35.58
N GLU A 155 -6.59 24.96 36.11
CA GLU A 155 -6.75 26.41 36.11
C GLU A 155 -7.03 26.87 37.55
N GLY A 156 -6.45 28.00 37.91
CA GLY A 156 -6.33 28.50 39.27
C GLY A 156 -7.62 29.05 39.89
N GLY A 157 -7.66 28.97 41.22
CA GLY A 157 -8.55 29.75 42.07
C GLY A 157 -7.76 30.88 42.72
N GLN A 158 -8.35 32.08 42.62
CA GLN A 158 -7.96 33.32 43.28
C GLN A 158 -7.94 33.20 44.80
#